data_AF-A0A2S6T0R3-F1
#
_entry.id   AF-A0A2S6T0R3-F1
#
_cell.length_a   1.000
_cell.length_b   1.000
_cell.length_c   1.000
_cell.angle_alpha   90.00
_cell.angle_beta   90.00
_cell.angle_gamma   90.00
#
_symmetry.space_group_name_H-M   'P 1'
#
loop_
_entity.id
_entity.type
_entity.pdbx_description
1 polymer ?
#
loop_
_entity_poly.entity_id
_entity_poly.type
_entity_poly.pdbx_seq_one_letter_code
_entity_poly.pdbx_strand_id
1 'polypeptide(L)'
;MNIQNNTENISNEDNALDLNLKKLHLCIAKDNSSELIQFIKDLHNADIAEIIQNLDDDTRLEFIKRIKENFDPEILTYLNESIREEIVELLDIKQLATN
;
A
#
# COMPACT_ATOMS: atom_id res chain seq x y z
N MET A 1 -21.70 -8.24 26.27
CA MET A 1 -21.66 -8.75 24.89
C MET A 1 -22.22 -7.65 24.00
N ASN A 2 -21.42 -7.23 23.02
CA ASN A 2 -21.80 -6.38 21.87
C ASN A 2 -22.00 -4.89 22.14
N ILE A 3 -20.91 -4.12 22.08
CA ILE A 3 -20.89 -2.84 21.34
C ILE A 3 -19.47 -2.70 20.77
N GLN A 4 -19.27 -3.16 19.54
CA GLN A 4 -18.11 -2.77 18.77
C GLN A 4 -18.55 -2.51 17.34
N ASN A 5 -18.07 -1.36 16.86
CA ASN A 5 -17.99 -0.95 15.47
C ASN A 5 -19.15 -0.08 14.99
N ASN A 6 -19.22 1.08 15.65
CA ASN A 6 -19.74 2.31 15.07
C ASN A 6 -18.73 2.78 14.00
N THR A 7 -18.81 2.23 12.79
CA THR A 7 -18.05 2.73 11.62
C THR A 7 -19.04 3.22 10.57
N GLU A 8 -19.83 4.21 10.94
CA GLU A 8 -20.52 5.08 10.00
C GLU A 8 -19.99 6.51 10.20
N ASN A 9 -18.87 6.81 9.54
CA ASN A 9 -18.58 8.17 9.13
C ASN A 9 -18.18 8.13 7.66
N ILE A 10 -19.21 8.10 6.83
CA ILE A 10 -19.14 8.31 5.39
C ILE A 10 -18.97 9.83 5.21
N SER A 11 -17.71 10.29 5.19
CA SER A 11 -17.37 11.62 4.72
C SER A 11 -17.12 11.53 3.21
N ASN A 12 -18.10 12.05 2.51
CA ASN A 12 -18.28 12.04 1.07
C ASN A 12 -17.31 13.07 0.47
N GLU A 13 -16.39 12.59 -0.39
CA GLU A 13 -15.50 13.27 -1.38
C GLU A 13 -14.11 12.55 -1.48
N ASP A 14 -13.81 11.60 -0.58
CA ASP A 14 -12.54 10.80 -0.51
C ASP A 14 -12.71 9.30 -0.90
N ASN A 15 -13.63 9.00 -1.84
CA ASN A 15 -14.14 7.63 -2.01
C ASN A 15 -13.13 6.62 -2.59
N ALA A 16 -12.19 7.08 -3.44
CA ALA A 16 -11.27 6.19 -4.15
C ALA A 16 -10.18 5.64 -3.22
N LEU A 17 -9.59 6.50 -2.38
CA LEU A 17 -8.55 6.11 -1.43
C LEU A 17 -9.09 5.15 -0.36
N ASP A 18 -10.25 5.45 0.25
CA ASP A 18 -10.89 4.55 1.23
C ASP A 18 -11.22 3.18 0.62
N LEU A 19 -11.74 3.16 -0.61
CA LEU A 19 -12.02 1.92 -1.33
C LEU A 19 -10.73 1.13 -1.59
N ASN A 20 -9.65 1.81 -1.98
CA ASN A 20 -8.37 1.20 -2.25
C ASN A 20 -7.73 0.63 -0.98
N LEU A 21 -7.79 1.34 0.14
CA LEU A 21 -7.34 0.85 1.45
C LEU A 21 -8.13 -0.38 1.89
N LYS A 22 -9.47 -0.35 1.76
CA LYS A 22 -10.31 -1.52 2.05
C LYS A 22 -9.97 -2.72 1.17
N LYS A 23 -9.79 -2.51 -0.13
CA LYS A 23 -9.36 -3.56 -1.07
C LYS A 23 -7.99 -4.12 -0.69
N LEU A 24 -7.05 -3.26 -0.31
CA LEU A 24 -5.73 -3.66 0.15
C LEU A 24 -5.82 -4.59 1.36
N HIS A 25 -6.55 -4.17 2.41
CA HIS A 25 -6.73 -4.99 3.61
C HIS A 25 -7.37 -6.34 3.29
N LEU A 26 -8.34 -6.38 2.38
CA LEU A 26 -8.94 -7.64 1.91
C LEU A 26 -7.93 -8.52 1.16
N CYS A 27 -7.07 -7.95 0.32
CA CYS A 27 -6.05 -8.70 -0.42
C CYS A 27 -5.01 -9.32 0.52
N ILE A 28 -4.55 -8.55 1.51
CA ILE A 28 -3.60 -9.01 2.54
C ILE A 28 -4.26 -10.11 3.39
N ALA A 29 -5.50 -9.89 3.86
CA ALA A 29 -6.21 -10.87 4.68
C ALA A 29 -6.50 -12.20 3.96
N LYS A 30 -6.65 -12.16 2.63
CA LYS A 30 -6.83 -13.36 1.79
C LYS A 30 -5.54 -14.01 1.32
N ASP A 31 -4.39 -13.42 1.66
CA ASP A 31 -3.05 -13.78 1.15
C ASP A 31 -2.96 -13.82 -0.39
N ASN A 32 -3.81 -13.07 -1.07
CA ASN A 32 -3.93 -13.12 -2.53
C ASN A 32 -2.95 -12.16 -3.20
N SER A 33 -1.67 -12.55 -3.25
CA SER A 33 -0.62 -11.76 -3.88
C SER A 33 -0.89 -11.48 -5.37
N SER A 34 -1.49 -12.40 -6.12
CA SER A 34 -1.82 -12.18 -7.54
C SER A 34 -2.83 -11.05 -7.76
N GLU A 35 -3.91 -11.02 -6.96
CA GLU A 35 -4.93 -9.96 -7.03
C GLU A 35 -4.34 -8.61 -6.63
N LEU A 36 -3.47 -8.60 -5.61
CA LEU A 36 -2.76 -7.39 -5.19
C LEU A 36 -1.89 -6.82 -6.32
N ILE A 37 -1.15 -7.67 -7.03
CA ILE A 37 -0.32 -7.27 -8.16
C ILE A 37 -1.16 -6.75 -9.32
N GLN A 38 -2.30 -7.38 -9.64
CA GLN A 38 -3.19 -6.84 -10.67
C GLN A 38 -3.79 -5.50 -10.25
N PHE A 39 -4.20 -5.37 -8.99
CA PHE A 39 -4.76 -4.15 -8.44
C PHE A 39 -3.78 -2.97 -8.56
N ILE A 40 -2.52 -3.15 -8.15
CA ILE A 40 -1.53 -2.07 -8.27
C ILE A 40 -1.17 -1.75 -9.73
N LYS A 41 -1.25 -2.73 -10.65
CA LYS A 41 -0.99 -2.50 -12.07
C LYS A 41 -2.10 -1.73 -12.76
N ASP A 42 -3.31 -1.80 -12.23
CA ASP A 42 -4.48 -1.07 -12.74
C ASP A 42 -4.59 0.34 -12.14
N LEU A 43 -4.00 0.55 -10.96
CA LEU A 43 -3.93 1.86 -10.31
C LEU A 43 -2.83 2.75 -10.91
N HIS A 44 -3.05 4.07 -10.83
CA HIS A 44 -2.01 5.02 -11.20
C HIS A 44 -0.93 5.09 -10.11
N ASN A 45 0.29 5.41 -10.53
CA ASN A 45 1.43 5.57 -9.63
C ASN A 45 1.16 6.60 -8.50
N ALA A 46 0.38 7.65 -8.79
CA ALA A 46 -0.05 8.64 -7.81
C ALA A 46 -1.03 8.06 -6.76
N ASP A 47 -2.01 7.26 -7.18
CA ASP A 47 -2.95 6.59 -6.28
C ASP A 47 -2.21 5.60 -5.36
N ILE A 48 -1.25 4.84 -5.91
CA ILE A 48 -0.43 3.89 -5.14
C ILE A 48 0.41 4.63 -4.10
N ALA A 49 1.03 5.75 -4.50
CA ALA A 49 1.80 6.59 -3.59
C ALA A 49 0.92 7.16 -2.47
N GLU A 50 -0.30 7.58 -2.79
CA GLU A 50 -1.25 8.08 -1.79
C GLU A 50 -1.67 6.97 -0.81
N ILE A 51 -1.96 5.77 -1.31
CA ILE A 51 -2.23 4.59 -0.46
C ILE A 51 -1.06 4.37 0.49
N ILE A 52 0.16 4.23 -0.03
CA ILE A 52 1.38 3.99 0.74
C ILE A 52 1.54 5.01 1.87
N GLN A 53 1.30 6.30 1.60
CA GLN A 53 1.43 7.38 2.58
C GLN A 53 0.38 7.32 3.69
N ASN A 54 -0.78 6.74 3.40
CA ASN A 54 -1.87 6.56 4.36
C ASN A 54 -1.83 5.20 5.07
N LEU A 55 -0.92 4.29 4.68
CA LEU A 55 -0.74 3.02 5.37
C LEU A 55 0.12 3.18 6.62
N ASP A 56 -0.23 2.43 7.66
CA ASP A 56 0.61 2.19 8.82
C ASP A 56 1.94 1.53 8.44
N ASP A 57 2.98 1.72 9.24
CA ASP A 57 4.34 1.24 8.98
C ASP A 57 4.38 -0.28 8.69
N ASP A 58 3.68 -1.08 9.49
CA ASP A 58 3.59 -2.55 9.30
C ASP A 58 2.92 -2.93 7.97
N THR A 59 1.79 -2.30 7.65
CA THR A 59 1.01 -2.61 6.44
C THR A 59 1.74 -2.14 5.18
N ARG A 60 2.35 -0.95 5.24
CA ARG A 60 3.20 -0.40 4.18
C ARG A 60 4.35 -1.35 3.87
N LEU A 61 5.04 -1.82 4.89
CA LEU A 61 6.18 -2.72 4.73
C LEU A 61 5.77 -4.06 4.12
N GLU A 62 4.64 -4.64 4.54
CA GLU A 62 4.09 -5.87 3.94
C GLU A 62 3.65 -5.64 2.49
N PHE A 63 3.00 -4.51 2.20
CA PHE A 63 2.60 -4.15 0.85
C PHE A 63 3.80 -4.02 -0.08
N ILE A 64 4.81 -3.22 0.29
CA ILE A 64 6.05 -3.03 -0.47
C ILE A 64 6.76 -4.37 -0.68
N LYS A 65 6.82 -5.23 0.34
CA LYS A 65 7.42 -6.57 0.20
C LYS A 65 6.71 -7.44 -0.84
N ARG A 66 5.38 -7.39 -0.92
CA ARG A 66 4.60 -8.16 -1.90
C ARG A 66 4.75 -7.59 -3.30
N ILE A 67 4.80 -6.27 -3.43
CA ILE A 67 4.88 -5.62 -4.74
C ILE A 67 6.30 -5.37 -5.23
N LYS A 68 7.35 -5.56 -4.42
CA LYS A 68 8.75 -5.24 -4.74
C LYS A 68 9.22 -5.72 -6.11
N GLU A 69 8.74 -6.88 -6.57
CA GLU A 69 9.13 -7.47 -7.86
C GLU A 69 8.44 -6.81 -9.06
N ASN A 70 7.33 -6.11 -8.82
CA ASN A 70 6.56 -5.34 -9.80
C ASN A 70 6.45 -3.87 -9.37
N PHE A 71 7.33 -3.40 -8.49
CA PHE A 71 7.27 -2.05 -7.94
C PHE A 71 7.77 -1.09 -9.00
N ASP A 72 6.94 -0.09 -9.32
CA ASP A 72 7.31 0.91 -10.31
C ASP A 72 8.03 2.09 -9.62
N PRO A 73 9.27 2.41 -10.00
CA PRO A 73 10.01 3.53 -9.41
C PRO A 73 9.32 4.88 -9.64
N GLU A 74 8.40 5.00 -10.60
CA GLU A 74 7.63 6.22 -10.81
C GLU A 74 6.76 6.57 -9.58
N ILE A 75 6.30 5.57 -8.80
CA ILE A 75 5.59 5.76 -7.53
C ILE A 75 6.41 6.62 -6.57
N LEU A 76 7.74 6.46 -6.54
CA LEU A 76 8.63 7.22 -5.66
C LEU A 76 8.57 8.73 -5.92
N THR A 77 8.22 9.14 -7.13
CA THR A 77 8.13 10.56 -7.51
C THR A 77 6.90 11.23 -6.89
N TYR A 78 5.88 10.45 -6.56
CA TYR A 78 4.64 10.90 -5.92
C TYR A 78 4.66 10.75 -4.39
N LEU A 79 5.67 10.08 -3.84
CA LEU A 79 5.85 9.91 -2.39
C LEU A 79 6.54 11.13 -1.77
N ASN A 80 6.12 11.48 -0.55
CA ASN A 80 6.85 12.38 0.32
C ASN A 80 8.29 11.89 0.56
N GLU A 81 9.23 12.83 0.68
CA GLU A 81 10.67 12.53 0.82
C GLU A 81 10.98 11.52 1.92
N SER A 82 10.39 11.69 3.12
CA SER A 82 10.60 10.76 4.24
C SER A 82 10.12 9.35 3.95
N ILE A 83 8.95 9.19 3.33
CA ILE A 83 8.38 7.88 2.98
C ILE A 83 9.14 7.25 1.81
N ARG A 84 9.56 8.08 0.84
CA ARG A 84 10.39 7.65 -0.29
C ARG A 84 11.71 7.08 0.19
N GLU A 85 12.42 7.78 1.07
CA GLU A 85 13.68 7.30 1.64
C GLU A 85 13.49 5.98 2.39
N GLU A 86 12.44 5.86 3.21
CA GLU A 86 12.12 4.62 3.90
C GLU A 86 11.86 3.46 2.92
N ILE A 87 11.08 3.68 1.86
CA ILE A 87 10.80 2.65 0.86
C ILE A 87 12.04 2.27 0.07
N VAL A 88 12.84 3.24 -0.34
CA VAL A 88 14.11 2.98 -1.03
C VAL A 88 15.02 2.16 -0.14
N GLU A 89 15.11 2.48 1.15
CA GLU A 89 15.86 1.69 2.12
C GLU A 89 15.29 0.26 2.19
N LEU A 90 13.97 0.09 2.35
CA LEU A 90 13.32 -1.23 2.40
C LEU A 90 13.57 -2.08 1.15
N LEU A 91 13.58 -1.48 -0.03
CA LEU A 91 13.88 -2.14 -1.30
C LEU A 91 15.37 -2.49 -1.41
N ASP A 92 16.26 -1.59 -1.00
CA ASP A 92 17.72 -1.74 -1.08
C ASP A 92 18.27 -2.76 -0.06
N ILE A 93 17.77 -2.74 1.19
CA ILE A 93 18.14 -3.71 2.23
C ILE A 93 17.94 -5.15 1.73
N LYS A 94 16.94 -5.39 0.86
CA LYS A 94 16.70 -6.72 0.27
C LYS A 94 17.66 -7.07 -0.87
N GLN A 95 18.21 -6.09 -1.60
CA GLN A 95 19.24 -6.37 -2.60
C GLN A 95 20.55 -6.88 -1.96
N LEU A 96 20.88 -6.40 -0.75
CA LEU A 96 22.05 -6.86 0.00
C LEU A 96 21.87 -8.25 0.63
N ALA A 97 20.63 -8.73 0.81
CA ALA A 97 20.32 -10.04 1.39
C ALA A 97 20.33 -11.19 0.38
N THR A 98 20.77 -10.97 -0.85
CA THR A 98 21.05 -12.05 -1.82
C THR A 98 22.56 -12.24 -1.90
N ASN A 99 23.08 -13.12 -1.05
CA ASN A 99 24.41 -13.72 -1.17
C ASN A 99 24.35 -15.18 -0.72
#